data_AF-A0A425WNS3-F1
#
_entry.id   AF-A0A425WNS3-F1
#
_cell.length_a   1.000
_cell.length_b   1.000
_cell.length_c   1.000
_cell.angle_alpha   90.00
_cell.angle_beta   90.00
_cell.angle_gamma   90.00
#
_symmetry.space_group_name_H-M   'P 1'
#
loop_
_entity.id
_entity.type
_entity.pdbx_description
1 polymer ?
#
loop_
_entity_poly.entity_id
_entity_poly.type
_entity_poly.pdbx_seq_one_letter_code
_entity_poly.pdbx_strand_id
1 'polypeptide(L)'
;MWIWALRSSRHFKPMSYSVQPQLPHRGELIIVSLASLLLLLAPAGRETVMRDGKRKHMDKDSRVIIEEGIGRGDSAWKIAREAGTSPSTVTREVKANGTLKEKKWTPGANLSVRCAHRKECTRVGSACAGCGSRTVRCRDCRARSCIDACPDFELLMCPVTERWPYVCPEGCRKRQTCSYPKSRYRAEEAQAAHDARLVSSRKGIDLTADELERLNAKVAPLVRQGWSFEAICTELGDGLGVYLRLLYNYQADGILDISSVELPRKARLRPRKRERDKVSCNLLVDSGIQGLATDMLCPDTHLPTPAD
;
A
#
# COMPACT_ATOMS: atom_id res chain seq x y z
N MET A 1 51.28 -33.55 6.15
CA MET A 1 50.58 -33.96 4.91
C MET A 1 50.24 -32.66 4.16
N TRP A 2 51.07 -32.14 3.24
CA TRP A 2 51.22 -32.55 1.83
C TRP A 2 49.80 -32.61 1.18
N ILE A 3 49.38 -31.84 0.16
CA ILE A 3 50.05 -31.41 -1.10
C ILE A 3 49.29 -30.24 -1.78
N TRP A 4 50.08 -29.26 -2.28
CA TRP A 4 50.08 -28.37 -3.46
C TRP A 4 48.81 -27.98 -4.25
N ALA A 5 48.60 -26.68 -4.62
CA ALA A 5 49.30 -25.80 -5.60
C ALA A 5 48.92 -26.13 -7.07
N LEU A 6 48.51 -25.19 -7.93
CA LEU A 6 49.34 -24.13 -8.52
C LEU A 6 48.52 -23.05 -9.25
N ARG A 7 49.04 -21.84 -9.12
CA ARG A 7 48.79 -20.59 -9.84
C ARG A 7 49.73 -20.52 -11.04
N SER A 8 49.31 -20.01 -12.20
CA SER A 8 50.23 -19.23 -13.04
C SER A 8 49.54 -18.38 -14.10
N SER A 9 49.90 -17.10 -14.06
CA SER A 9 49.57 -15.99 -14.95
C SER A 9 50.45 -16.00 -16.20
N ARG A 10 49.96 -15.56 -17.37
CA ARG A 10 50.78 -14.95 -18.45
C ARG A 10 49.90 -13.94 -19.21
N HIS A 11 50.17 -12.64 -19.09
CA HIS A 11 51.13 -11.82 -19.85
C HIS A 11 50.59 -11.31 -21.20
N PHE A 12 50.28 -10.01 -21.18
CA PHE A 12 50.13 -9.08 -22.30
C PHE A 12 51.45 -8.89 -23.05
N LYS A 13 51.40 -8.78 -24.39
CA LYS A 13 52.25 -7.87 -25.17
C LYS A 13 51.60 -7.56 -26.54
N PRO A 14 51.79 -6.33 -27.08
CA PRO A 14 51.06 -5.79 -28.23
C PRO A 14 51.84 -5.95 -29.54
N MET A 15 51.15 -5.82 -30.67
CA MET A 15 51.78 -5.78 -32.00
C MET A 15 51.22 -4.59 -32.79
N SER A 16 52.02 -3.53 -32.84
CA SER A 16 51.96 -2.43 -33.80
C SER A 16 52.29 -2.93 -35.20
N TYR A 17 51.72 -2.35 -36.26
CA TYR A 17 52.48 -1.87 -37.43
C TYR A 17 51.63 -0.93 -38.30
N SER A 18 52.37 -0.10 -39.02
CA SER A 18 52.07 1.22 -39.55
C SER A 18 51.69 1.23 -41.04
N VAL A 19 50.80 2.18 -41.35
CA VAL A 19 50.56 3.01 -42.55
C VAL A 19 51.49 2.82 -43.78
N GLN A 20 50.94 2.67 -45.00
CA GLN A 20 50.85 3.72 -46.06
C GLN A 20 50.40 3.18 -47.45
N PRO A 21 49.92 4.07 -48.37
CA PRO A 21 48.77 3.84 -49.26
C PRO A 21 49.16 3.67 -50.73
N GLN A 22 48.21 3.20 -51.57
CA GLN A 22 48.14 3.52 -53.00
C GLN A 22 46.67 3.50 -53.50
N LEU A 23 46.22 4.61 -54.07
CA LEU A 23 45.18 4.76 -55.10
C LEU A 23 45.92 5.22 -56.38
N PRO A 24 45.36 5.22 -57.61
CA PRO A 24 43.96 5.07 -58.01
C PRO A 24 43.76 4.15 -59.24
N HIS A 25 42.51 3.96 -59.71
CA HIS A 25 42.15 4.25 -61.11
C HIS A 25 40.65 4.01 -61.40
N ARG A 26 40.04 5.08 -61.94
CA ARG A 26 38.99 5.15 -62.97
C ARG A 26 37.71 4.32 -62.82
N GLY A 27 36.60 5.07 -62.75
CA GLY A 27 35.47 4.85 -63.65
C GLY A 27 34.21 4.23 -63.02
N GLU A 28 33.15 5.03 -63.07
CA GLU A 28 31.76 4.61 -63.26
C GLU A 28 30.82 4.41 -62.06
N LEU A 29 29.70 5.13 -62.19
CA LEU A 29 28.35 4.89 -61.70
C LEU A 29 28.04 5.25 -60.23
N ILE A 30 27.42 6.43 -60.12
CA ILE A 30 26.66 6.90 -58.96
C ILE A 30 25.49 5.94 -58.71
N ILE A 31 25.70 4.96 -57.83
CA ILE A 31 24.62 4.28 -57.13
C ILE A 31 24.62 4.88 -55.73
N VAL A 32 23.75 5.88 -55.52
CA VAL A 32 23.47 6.38 -54.18
C VAL A 32 22.80 5.23 -53.43
N SER A 33 23.60 4.47 -52.68
CA SER A 33 23.11 3.35 -51.89
C SER A 33 21.98 3.82 -50.99
N LEU A 34 20.84 3.13 -51.03
CA LEU A 34 19.69 3.30 -50.12
C LEU A 34 20.11 3.30 -48.63
N ALA A 35 21.33 2.84 -48.31
CA ALA A 35 21.94 2.95 -46.99
C ALA A 35 22.18 4.40 -46.54
N SER A 36 22.40 5.35 -47.45
CA SER A 36 22.60 6.77 -47.09
C SER A 36 21.31 7.52 -46.77
N LEU A 37 20.15 7.06 -47.26
CA LEU A 37 18.85 7.65 -46.91
C LEU A 37 18.31 7.09 -45.58
N LEU A 38 18.84 5.96 -45.09
CA LEU A 38 18.43 5.37 -43.82
C LEU A 38 19.02 6.05 -42.57
N LEU A 39 19.98 6.96 -42.74
CA LEU A 39 20.65 7.65 -41.63
C LEU A 39 19.89 8.87 -41.07
N LEU A 40 18.74 9.25 -41.66
CA LEU A 40 17.93 10.39 -41.19
C LEU A 40 16.68 10.00 -40.38
N LEU A 41 16.49 8.71 -40.07
CA LEU A 41 15.43 8.24 -39.16
C LEU A 41 16.01 7.50 -37.95
N ALA A 42 17.14 8.00 -37.42
CA ALA A 42 17.57 7.60 -36.08
C ALA A 42 16.53 8.15 -35.08
N PRO A 43 15.77 7.30 -34.35
CA PRO A 43 14.89 7.80 -33.30
C PRO A 43 15.76 8.51 -32.27
N ALA A 44 15.38 9.76 -31.97
CA ALA A 44 15.99 10.60 -30.96
C ALA A 44 16.36 9.78 -29.71
N GLY A 45 17.59 9.99 -29.24
CA GLY A 45 18.16 9.33 -28.07
C GLY A 45 17.17 9.31 -26.90
N ARG A 46 16.92 8.11 -26.38
CA ARG A 46 16.15 7.89 -25.17
C ARG A 46 16.93 8.44 -23.99
N GLU A 47 16.49 9.58 -23.49
CA GLU A 47 16.85 10.02 -22.14
C GLU A 47 16.08 9.15 -21.15
N THR A 48 16.63 7.99 -20.81
CA THR A 48 16.18 7.24 -19.65
C THR A 48 16.62 8.04 -18.43
N VAL A 49 15.70 8.77 -17.83
CA VAL A 49 15.92 9.37 -16.50
C VAL A 49 16.10 8.23 -15.52
N MET A 50 17.34 7.74 -15.37
CA MET A 50 17.72 6.88 -14.27
C MET A 50 17.68 7.74 -13.02
N ARG A 51 16.62 7.57 -12.24
CA ARG A 51 16.38 8.33 -11.00
C ARG A 51 17.33 7.83 -9.92
N ASP A 52 18.05 8.76 -9.30
CA ASP A 52 19.01 8.52 -8.23
C ASP A 52 18.52 7.53 -7.16
N GLY A 53 19.44 6.69 -6.68
CA GLY A 53 19.27 5.51 -5.85
C GLY A 53 18.67 5.66 -4.44
N LYS A 54 17.65 6.51 -4.25
CA LYS A 54 16.73 6.42 -3.11
C LYS A 54 15.56 5.53 -3.49
N ARG A 55 15.25 4.55 -2.63
CA ARG A 55 14.02 3.75 -2.69
C ARG A 55 12.81 4.67 -2.47
N LYS A 56 12.35 5.33 -3.54
CA LYS A 56 11.16 6.18 -3.52
C LYS A 56 9.93 5.29 -3.57
N HIS A 57 8.94 5.60 -2.74
CA HIS A 57 7.62 4.99 -2.88
C HIS A 57 7.05 5.39 -4.24
N MET A 58 6.35 4.44 -4.86
CA MET A 58 5.63 4.75 -6.08
C MET A 58 4.52 5.75 -5.77
N ASP A 59 4.38 6.74 -6.63
CA ASP A 59 3.42 7.83 -6.54
C ASP A 59 2.05 7.44 -7.12
N LYS A 60 1.05 8.29 -6.86
CA LYS A 60 -0.32 8.08 -7.34
C LYS A 60 -0.41 8.16 -8.87
N ASP A 61 0.33 9.05 -9.52
CA ASP A 61 0.27 9.23 -10.97
C ASP A 61 0.83 8.01 -11.70
N SER A 62 1.94 7.46 -11.22
CA SER A 62 2.44 6.15 -11.70
C SER A 62 1.41 5.03 -11.56
N ARG A 63 0.58 5.01 -10.51
CA ARG A 63 -0.50 4.01 -10.35
C ARG A 63 -1.60 4.20 -11.40
N VAL A 64 -1.96 5.44 -11.71
CA VAL A 64 -2.95 5.75 -12.75
C VAL A 64 -2.44 5.28 -14.11
N ILE A 65 -1.17 5.55 -14.44
CA ILE A 65 -0.54 5.06 -15.68
C ILE A 65 -0.58 3.53 -15.76
N ILE A 66 -0.35 2.83 -14.64
CA ILE A 66 -0.45 1.36 -14.58
C ILE A 66 -1.89 0.90 -14.82
N GLU A 67 -2.89 1.52 -14.19
CA GLU A 67 -4.31 1.17 -14.39
C GLU A 67 -4.73 1.34 -15.85
N GLU A 68 -4.45 2.50 -16.45
CA GLU A 68 -4.80 2.77 -17.84
C GLU A 68 -4.06 1.84 -18.81
N GLY A 69 -2.76 1.62 -18.60
CA GLY A 69 -1.95 0.74 -19.42
C GLY A 69 -2.43 -0.72 -19.36
N ILE A 70 -2.88 -1.20 -18.19
CA ILE A 70 -3.53 -2.50 -18.05
C ILE A 70 -4.84 -2.54 -18.87
N GLY A 71 -5.65 -1.48 -18.81
CA GLY A 71 -6.88 -1.36 -19.60
C GLY A 71 -6.63 -1.42 -21.10
N ARG A 72 -5.54 -0.79 -21.57
CA ARG A 72 -5.09 -0.86 -22.98
C ARG A 72 -4.51 -2.21 -23.39
N GLY A 73 -4.24 -3.11 -22.43
CA GLY A 73 -3.58 -4.39 -22.69
C GLY A 73 -2.08 -4.29 -22.93
N ASP A 74 -1.43 -3.23 -22.43
CA ASP A 74 -0.01 -2.98 -22.62
C ASP A 74 0.87 -3.99 -21.85
N SER A 75 2.08 -4.23 -22.36
CA SER A 75 3.06 -5.05 -21.66
C SER A 75 3.62 -4.32 -20.44
N ALA A 76 4.03 -5.06 -19.41
CA ALA A 76 4.68 -4.48 -18.22
C ALA A 76 5.88 -3.58 -18.57
N TRP A 77 6.58 -3.89 -19.66
CA TRP A 77 7.69 -3.09 -20.17
C TRP A 77 7.25 -1.72 -20.71
N LYS A 78 6.18 -1.68 -21.49
CA LYS A 78 5.65 -0.43 -22.04
C LYS A 78 5.14 0.47 -20.92
N ILE A 79 4.35 -0.10 -20.01
CA ILE A 79 3.79 0.59 -18.84
C ILE A 79 4.89 1.14 -17.95
N ALA A 80 5.92 0.34 -17.67
CA ALA A 80 7.04 0.77 -16.83
C ALA A 80 7.80 1.96 -17.42
N ARG A 81 7.98 1.98 -18.76
CA ARG A 81 8.63 3.11 -19.45
C ARG A 81 7.81 4.38 -19.32
N GLU A 82 6.49 4.28 -19.44
CA GLU A 82 5.55 5.40 -19.33
C GLU A 82 5.47 5.92 -17.90
N ALA A 83 5.40 5.03 -16.91
CA ALA A 83 5.39 5.38 -15.49
C ALA A 83 6.77 5.75 -14.91
N GLY A 84 7.83 5.81 -15.73
CA GLY A 84 9.18 6.15 -15.27
C GLY A 84 9.76 5.19 -14.21
N THR A 85 9.42 3.91 -14.29
CA THR A 85 9.80 2.87 -13.32
C THR A 85 10.35 1.61 -14.01
N SER A 86 10.61 0.55 -13.23
CA SER A 86 11.05 -0.75 -13.78
C SER A 86 9.88 -1.72 -14.02
N PRO A 87 9.96 -2.62 -15.01
CA PRO A 87 8.94 -3.65 -15.23
C PRO A 87 8.72 -4.54 -13.99
N SER A 88 9.78 -4.82 -13.23
CA SER A 88 9.71 -5.58 -11.99
C SER A 88 8.91 -4.84 -10.90
N THR A 89 9.00 -3.51 -10.86
CA THR A 89 8.24 -2.66 -9.93
C THR A 89 6.76 -2.71 -10.29
N VAL A 90 6.42 -2.54 -11.57
CA VAL A 90 5.03 -2.61 -12.06
C VAL A 90 4.42 -3.99 -11.76
N THR A 91 5.12 -5.08 -12.07
CA THR A 91 4.60 -6.43 -11.81
C THR A 91 4.40 -6.71 -10.32
N ARG A 92 5.33 -6.26 -9.46
CA ARG A 92 5.22 -6.40 -8.00
C ARG A 92 4.07 -5.56 -7.44
N GLU A 93 3.91 -4.34 -7.92
CA GLU A 93 2.83 -3.46 -7.53
C GLU A 93 1.46 -4.09 -7.81
N VAL A 94 1.24 -4.54 -9.06
CA VAL A 94 -0.06 -5.08 -9.46
C VAL A 94 -0.38 -6.38 -8.72
N LYS A 95 0.64 -7.23 -8.45
CA LYS A 95 0.49 -8.41 -7.60
C LYS A 95 0.13 -8.06 -6.15
N ALA A 96 0.82 -7.08 -5.57
CA ALA A 96 0.68 -6.75 -4.16
C ALA A 96 -0.58 -5.94 -3.85
N ASN A 97 -1.06 -5.15 -4.82
CA ASN A 97 -2.13 -4.17 -4.64
C ASN A 97 -3.33 -4.39 -5.56
N GLY A 98 -3.31 -5.47 -6.37
CA GLY A 98 -4.49 -5.94 -7.09
C GLY A 98 -5.56 -6.42 -6.11
N THR A 99 -6.82 -6.11 -6.39
CA THR A 99 -7.93 -6.48 -5.51
C THR A 99 -8.71 -7.66 -6.08
N LEU A 100 -8.97 -8.62 -5.20
CA LEU A 100 -9.79 -9.79 -5.48
C LEU A 100 -11.20 -9.54 -4.94
N LYS A 101 -12.20 -9.64 -5.83
CA LYS A 101 -13.62 -9.63 -5.46
C LYS A 101 -14.23 -10.99 -5.72
N GLU A 102 -14.69 -11.65 -4.68
CA GLU A 102 -15.48 -12.86 -4.84
C GLU A 102 -16.85 -12.57 -5.46
N LYS A 103 -17.35 -13.49 -6.27
CA LYS A 103 -18.71 -13.41 -6.78
C LYS A 103 -19.68 -13.63 -5.62
N LYS A 104 -20.70 -12.79 -5.47
CA LYS A 104 -21.78 -13.07 -4.51
C LYS A 104 -22.45 -14.40 -4.87
N TRP A 105 -22.80 -15.19 -3.87
CA TRP A 105 -23.46 -16.47 -4.09
C TRP A 105 -24.96 -16.39 -3.81
N THR A 106 -25.72 -17.23 -4.47
CA THR A 106 -27.17 -17.36 -4.27
C THR A 106 -27.44 -18.47 -3.27
N PRO A 107 -28.35 -18.28 -2.29
CA PRO A 107 -28.76 -19.33 -1.37
C PRO A 107 -29.06 -20.66 -2.09
N GLY A 108 -28.54 -21.78 -1.56
CA GLY A 108 -28.65 -23.12 -2.16
C GLY A 108 -27.66 -23.43 -3.29
N ALA A 109 -26.81 -22.48 -3.70
CA ALA A 109 -25.73 -22.77 -4.65
C ALA A 109 -24.68 -23.69 -4.01
N ASN A 110 -24.16 -24.64 -4.80
CA ASN A 110 -23.03 -25.45 -4.35
C ASN A 110 -21.75 -24.62 -4.39
N LEU A 111 -21.24 -24.22 -3.23
CA LEU A 111 -20.05 -23.38 -3.10
C LEU A 111 -18.74 -24.15 -3.22
N SER A 112 -18.78 -25.48 -3.15
CA SER A 112 -17.59 -26.32 -3.34
C SER A 112 -16.96 -26.12 -4.72
N VAL A 113 -17.73 -25.63 -5.72
CA VAL A 113 -17.25 -25.27 -7.08
C VAL A 113 -16.10 -24.26 -7.07
N ARG A 114 -15.93 -23.54 -5.97
CA ARG A 114 -14.83 -22.58 -5.76
C ARG A 114 -13.64 -23.17 -5.03
N CYS A 115 -13.68 -24.43 -4.60
CA CYS A 115 -12.56 -25.09 -3.96
C CYS A 115 -11.59 -25.64 -5.00
N ALA A 116 -10.29 -25.38 -4.83
CA ALA A 116 -9.24 -25.90 -5.70
C ALA A 116 -9.20 -27.43 -5.70
N HIS A 117 -9.37 -28.04 -4.53
CA HIS A 117 -9.34 -29.49 -4.34
C HIS A 117 -10.66 -30.20 -4.65
N ARG A 118 -11.69 -29.51 -5.17
CA ARG A 118 -13.04 -30.06 -5.34
C ARG A 118 -13.07 -31.41 -6.07
N LYS A 119 -12.31 -31.52 -7.17
CA LYS A 119 -12.33 -32.71 -8.04
C LYS A 119 -11.84 -33.96 -7.32
N GLU A 120 -10.85 -33.80 -6.44
CA GLU A 120 -10.19 -34.86 -5.70
C GLU A 120 -10.72 -35.02 -4.26
N CYS A 121 -11.57 -34.09 -3.80
CA CYS A 121 -12.14 -34.12 -2.46
C CYS A 121 -13.03 -35.35 -2.23
N THR A 122 -12.62 -36.22 -1.30
CA THR A 122 -13.34 -37.42 -0.87
C THR A 122 -13.97 -37.28 0.51
N ARG A 123 -13.87 -36.09 1.15
CA ARG A 123 -14.42 -35.86 2.49
C ARG A 123 -15.93 -36.09 2.56
N VAL A 124 -16.36 -36.70 3.65
CA VAL A 124 -17.74 -37.00 4.01
C VAL A 124 -17.88 -36.76 5.50
N GLY A 125 -18.87 -35.99 5.94
CA GLY A 125 -19.13 -35.76 7.37
C GLY A 125 -18.06 -34.98 8.16
N SER A 126 -16.91 -34.67 7.56
CA SER A 126 -15.76 -34.07 8.27
C SER A 126 -15.46 -32.62 7.91
N ALA A 127 -15.97 -32.12 6.78
CA ALA A 127 -15.66 -30.76 6.32
C ALA A 127 -16.45 -29.65 7.01
N CYS A 128 -17.33 -29.96 7.97
CA CYS A 128 -18.09 -28.96 8.72
C CYS A 128 -18.56 -29.55 10.04
N ALA A 129 -18.60 -28.73 11.10
CA ALA A 129 -19.04 -29.17 12.41
C ALA A 129 -20.49 -29.70 12.39
N GLY A 130 -20.76 -30.79 13.13
CA GLY A 130 -22.10 -31.38 13.24
C GLY A 130 -22.64 -32.02 11.96
N CYS A 131 -21.78 -32.50 11.06
CA CYS A 131 -22.22 -33.15 9.83
C CYS A 131 -22.46 -34.65 10.02
N GLY A 132 -23.72 -35.07 10.04
CA GLY A 132 -24.10 -36.48 10.15
C GLY A 132 -24.14 -37.24 8.81
N SER A 133 -23.86 -36.58 7.68
CA SER A 133 -23.97 -37.23 6.37
C SER A 133 -22.82 -38.23 6.17
N ARG A 134 -23.14 -39.52 6.04
CA ARG A 134 -22.18 -40.60 5.71
C ARG A 134 -22.16 -41.00 4.24
N THR A 135 -23.13 -40.50 3.46
CA THR A 135 -23.32 -40.88 2.05
C THR A 135 -23.02 -39.71 1.10
N VAL A 136 -23.31 -38.48 1.54
CA VAL A 136 -23.10 -37.28 0.72
C VAL A 136 -21.69 -36.76 0.92
N ARG A 137 -20.92 -36.70 -0.17
CA ARG A 137 -19.60 -36.05 -0.16
C ARG A 137 -19.74 -34.55 0.06
N CYS A 138 -18.81 -33.98 0.81
CA CYS A 138 -18.82 -32.55 1.11
C CYS A 138 -18.81 -31.68 -0.16
N ARG A 139 -18.15 -32.13 -1.24
CA ARG A 139 -18.17 -31.43 -2.53
C ARG A 139 -19.54 -31.36 -3.21
N ASP A 140 -20.46 -32.26 -2.86
CA ASP A 140 -21.80 -32.33 -3.46
C ASP A 140 -22.86 -31.72 -2.52
N CYS A 141 -22.46 -31.31 -1.31
CA CYS A 141 -23.33 -30.70 -0.31
C CYS A 141 -23.84 -29.32 -0.74
N ARG A 142 -25.14 -29.08 -0.59
CA ARG A 142 -25.79 -27.76 -0.81
C ARG A 142 -26.32 -27.14 0.48
N ALA A 143 -26.30 -27.89 1.58
CA ALA A 143 -26.85 -27.45 2.85
C ALA A 143 -25.90 -26.55 3.65
N ARG A 144 -24.57 -26.69 3.43
CA ARG A 144 -23.55 -25.94 4.15
C ARG A 144 -22.47 -25.43 3.21
N SER A 145 -21.91 -24.26 3.54
CA SER A 145 -20.86 -23.61 2.77
C SER A 145 -19.50 -24.27 3.03
N CYS A 146 -18.88 -24.82 1.98
CA CYS A 146 -17.48 -25.28 2.07
C CYS A 146 -16.51 -24.11 2.26
N ILE A 147 -16.85 -22.90 1.83
CA ILE A 147 -15.98 -21.73 1.95
C ILE A 147 -15.79 -21.37 3.43
N ASP A 148 -16.88 -21.42 4.20
CA ASP A 148 -16.88 -20.94 5.58
C ASP A 148 -16.53 -22.05 6.59
N ALA A 149 -16.83 -23.31 6.27
CA ALA A 149 -16.79 -24.39 7.25
C ALA A 149 -15.65 -25.41 7.07
N CYS A 150 -15.08 -25.52 5.86
CA CYS A 150 -14.10 -26.56 5.57
C CYS A 150 -12.67 -26.10 5.89
N PRO A 151 -11.91 -26.83 6.73
CA PRO A 151 -10.56 -26.43 7.10
C PRO A 151 -9.55 -26.57 5.95
N ASP A 152 -9.81 -27.43 4.97
CA ASP A 152 -8.95 -27.63 3.79
C ASP A 152 -9.46 -26.83 2.58
N PHE A 153 -10.31 -25.83 2.79
CA PHE A 153 -10.80 -25.03 1.68
C PHE A 153 -9.69 -24.12 1.15
N GLU A 154 -9.31 -24.34 -0.11
CA GLU A 154 -8.46 -23.42 -0.85
C GLU A 154 -9.25 -22.82 -2.02
N LEU A 155 -9.19 -21.50 -2.17
CA LEU A 155 -9.92 -20.79 -3.21
C LEU A 155 -9.31 -21.07 -4.60
N LEU A 156 -10.13 -21.58 -5.50
CA LEU A 156 -9.75 -21.86 -6.88
C LEU A 156 -9.63 -20.54 -7.66
N MET A 157 -8.40 -20.23 -8.08
CA MET A 157 -8.08 -19.05 -8.88
C MET A 157 -8.24 -19.31 -10.39
N CYS A 158 -8.38 -18.23 -11.16
CA CYS A 158 -8.43 -18.34 -12.62
C CYS A 158 -7.02 -18.49 -13.19
N PRO A 159 -6.75 -19.49 -14.06
CA PRO A 159 -5.42 -19.66 -14.67
C PRO A 159 -4.94 -18.46 -15.50
N VAL A 160 -5.87 -17.65 -16.01
CA VAL A 160 -5.55 -16.43 -16.76
C VAL A 160 -4.95 -15.36 -15.85
N THR A 161 -5.42 -15.25 -14.60
CA THR A 161 -4.95 -14.25 -13.63
C THR A 161 -3.62 -14.62 -12.98
N GLU A 162 -3.05 -15.78 -13.29
CA GLU A 162 -1.70 -16.17 -12.83
C GLU A 162 -0.59 -15.50 -13.64
N ARG A 163 -0.91 -14.99 -14.83
CA ARG A 163 0.02 -14.32 -15.74
C ARG A 163 -0.24 -12.81 -15.76
N TRP A 164 0.76 -12.04 -16.19
CA TRP A 164 0.61 -10.60 -16.41
C TRP A 164 -0.63 -10.31 -17.27
N PRO A 165 -1.49 -9.33 -16.91
CA PRO A 165 -1.39 -8.34 -15.82
C PRO A 165 -1.98 -8.77 -14.45
N TYR A 166 -2.18 -10.06 -14.20
CA TYR A 166 -2.77 -10.61 -12.96
C TYR A 166 -4.22 -10.17 -12.68
N VAL A 167 -4.85 -9.51 -13.64
CA VAL A 167 -6.24 -9.04 -13.57
C VAL A 167 -7.11 -9.76 -14.58
N CYS A 168 -8.43 -9.73 -14.37
CA CYS A 168 -9.38 -10.26 -15.32
C CYS A 168 -9.39 -9.39 -16.60
N PRO A 169 -9.16 -9.96 -17.79
CA PRO A 169 -9.21 -9.20 -19.02
C PRO A 169 -10.65 -8.73 -19.31
N GLU A 170 -10.78 -7.52 -19.86
CA GLU A 170 -12.10 -6.91 -20.05
C GLU A 170 -13.00 -7.72 -21.00
N GLY A 171 -12.43 -8.23 -22.09
CA GLY A 171 -13.08 -9.06 -23.10
C GLY A 171 -13.19 -10.55 -22.77
N CYS A 172 -13.11 -10.94 -21.50
CA CYS A 172 -13.23 -12.36 -21.13
C CYS A 172 -14.60 -12.92 -21.53
N ARG A 173 -14.64 -13.86 -22.48
CA ARG A 173 -15.88 -14.51 -22.98
C ARG A 173 -16.72 -15.14 -21.86
N LYS A 174 -16.06 -15.64 -20.81
CA LYS A 174 -16.72 -16.29 -19.66
C LYS A 174 -17.09 -15.31 -18.55
N ARG A 175 -16.90 -13.99 -18.70
CA ARG A 175 -16.98 -13.01 -17.58
C ARG A 175 -18.27 -13.12 -16.77
N GLN A 176 -19.42 -13.25 -17.43
CA GLN A 176 -20.76 -13.35 -16.82
C GLN A 176 -20.96 -14.65 -16.03
N THR A 177 -20.59 -15.78 -16.64
CA THR A 177 -20.82 -17.12 -16.05
C THR A 177 -19.69 -17.58 -15.13
N CYS A 178 -18.51 -16.95 -15.22
CA CYS A 178 -17.31 -17.34 -14.49
C CYS A 178 -17.51 -17.23 -12.97
N SER A 179 -17.25 -18.36 -12.28
CA SER A 179 -17.36 -18.54 -10.84
C SER A 179 -16.09 -18.16 -10.07
N TYR A 180 -14.96 -17.96 -10.77
CA TYR A 180 -13.70 -17.55 -10.16
C TYR A 180 -13.81 -16.16 -9.51
N PRO A 181 -13.02 -15.90 -8.44
CA PRO A 181 -12.86 -14.54 -7.92
C PRO A 181 -12.35 -13.62 -9.03
N LYS A 182 -12.86 -12.39 -9.04
CA LYS A 182 -12.52 -11.38 -10.04
C LYS A 182 -11.36 -10.54 -9.53
N SER A 183 -10.22 -10.65 -10.21
CA SER A 183 -9.08 -9.78 -9.98
C SER A 183 -9.20 -8.51 -10.80
N ARG A 184 -8.93 -7.35 -10.21
CA ARG A 184 -8.77 -6.06 -10.91
C ARG A 184 -7.67 -5.25 -10.24
N TYR A 185 -7.14 -4.28 -10.97
CA TYR A 185 -6.23 -3.26 -10.43
C TYR A 185 -6.90 -1.91 -10.59
N ARG A 186 -6.95 -1.13 -9.51
CA ARG A 186 -7.48 0.24 -9.46
C ARG A 186 -6.46 1.10 -8.74
N ALA A 187 -6.05 2.20 -9.35
CA ALA A 187 -4.99 3.05 -8.81
C ALA A 187 -5.35 3.59 -7.41
N GLU A 188 -6.61 3.98 -7.22
CA GLU A 188 -7.12 4.47 -5.94
C GLU A 188 -7.08 3.40 -4.84
N GLU A 189 -7.56 2.19 -5.13
CA GLU A 189 -7.53 1.07 -4.18
C GLU A 189 -6.09 0.68 -3.83
N ALA A 190 -5.19 0.71 -4.83
CA ALA A 190 -3.78 0.42 -4.64
C ALA A 190 -3.05 1.47 -3.80
N GLN A 191 -3.37 2.75 -4.00
CA GLN A 191 -2.86 3.85 -3.18
C GLN A 191 -3.34 3.70 -1.74
N ALA A 192 -4.65 3.49 -1.53
CA ALA A 192 -5.21 3.29 -0.19
C ALA A 192 -4.58 2.09 0.54
N ALA A 193 -4.34 0.98 -0.16
CA ALA A 193 -3.67 -0.19 0.41
C ALA A 193 -2.20 0.10 0.78
N HIS A 194 -1.50 0.90 -0.03
CA HIS A 194 -0.14 1.35 0.27
C HIS A 194 -0.10 2.27 1.50
N ASP A 195 -1.01 3.24 1.58
CA ASP A 195 -1.11 4.17 2.72
C ASP A 195 -1.50 3.43 4.00
N ALA A 196 -2.43 2.48 3.92
CA ALA A 196 -2.81 1.62 5.03
C ALA A 196 -1.62 0.82 5.57
N ARG A 197 -0.78 0.25 4.69
CA ARG A 197 0.46 -0.44 5.11
C ARG A 197 1.47 0.51 5.73
N LEU A 198 1.64 1.71 5.18
CA LEU A 198 2.52 2.73 5.75
C LEU A 198 2.10 3.13 7.16
N VAL A 199 0.79 3.24 7.39
CA VAL A 199 0.23 3.50 8.71
C VAL A 199 0.43 2.29 9.61
N SER A 200 0.07 1.07 9.18
CA SER A 200 0.16 -0.13 10.02
C SER A 200 1.59 -0.47 10.41
N SER A 201 2.57 -0.28 9.54
CA SER A 201 3.98 -0.49 9.85
C SER A 201 4.53 0.52 10.87
N ARG A 202 3.85 1.65 11.08
CA ARG A 202 4.19 2.69 12.06
C ARG A 202 3.21 2.74 13.23
N LYS A 203 2.25 1.80 13.29
CA LYS A 203 1.36 1.63 14.42
C LYS A 203 2.09 0.81 15.48
N GLY A 204 1.98 1.23 16.72
CA GLY A 204 2.65 0.61 17.85
C GLY A 204 3.50 1.61 18.61
N ILE A 205 3.99 1.15 19.75
CA ILE A 205 4.85 1.91 20.65
C ILE A 205 6.22 1.28 20.54
N ASP A 206 7.26 2.09 20.42
CA ASP A 206 8.65 1.62 20.41
C ASP A 206 9.16 1.39 21.84
N LEU A 207 8.35 0.69 22.66
CA LEU A 207 8.67 0.32 24.03
C LEU A 207 8.15 -1.07 24.33
N THR A 208 8.96 -1.85 25.03
CA THR A 208 8.53 -3.10 25.67
C THR A 208 7.64 -2.80 26.88
N ALA A 209 6.87 -3.80 27.33
CA ALA A 209 6.02 -3.66 28.52
C ALA A 209 6.83 -3.24 29.75
N ASP A 210 8.01 -3.84 29.96
CA ASP A 210 8.88 -3.51 31.10
C ASP A 210 9.46 -2.09 31.02
N GLU A 211 9.76 -1.59 29.81
CA GLU A 211 10.23 -0.22 29.62
C GLU A 211 9.12 0.79 29.89
N LEU A 212 7.90 0.49 29.46
CA LEU A 212 6.74 1.30 29.75
C LEU A 212 6.46 1.37 31.25
N GLU A 213 6.54 0.24 31.95
CA GLU A 213 6.35 0.19 33.41
C GLU A 213 7.44 0.98 34.15
N ARG A 214 8.71 0.86 33.73
CA ARG A 214 9.81 1.70 34.25
C ARG A 214 9.58 3.19 34.02
N LEU A 215 9.03 3.56 32.87
CA LEU A 215 8.70 4.94 32.55
C LEU A 215 7.56 5.45 33.44
N ASN A 216 6.47 4.68 33.58
CA ASN A 216 5.35 5.01 34.46
C ASN A 216 5.78 5.15 35.92
N ALA A 217 6.63 4.25 36.41
CA ALA A 217 7.18 4.30 37.77
C ALA A 217 7.94 5.61 38.07
N LYS A 218 8.58 6.21 37.06
CA LYS A 218 9.29 7.50 37.20
C LYS A 218 8.34 8.70 37.05
N VAL A 219 7.49 8.70 36.03
CA VAL A 219 6.72 9.89 35.62
C VAL A 219 5.45 10.06 36.43
N ALA A 220 4.67 8.99 36.62
CA ALA A 220 3.37 9.06 37.25
C ALA A 220 3.39 9.61 38.70
N PRO A 221 4.32 9.22 39.61
CA PRO A 221 4.35 9.81 40.95
C PRO A 221 4.69 11.30 40.94
N LEU A 222 5.57 11.77 40.05
CA LEU A 222 5.94 13.19 39.94
C LEU A 222 4.76 14.04 39.43
N VAL A 223 4.01 13.54 38.46
CA VAL A 223 2.81 14.24 37.98
C VAL A 223 1.74 14.31 39.07
N ARG A 224 1.55 13.26 39.89
CA ARG A 224 0.64 13.30 41.05
C ARG A 224 1.09 14.31 42.12
N GLN A 225 2.39 14.59 42.22
CA GLN A 225 2.92 15.67 43.06
C GLN A 225 2.72 17.07 42.43
N GLY A 226 2.15 17.17 41.24
CA GLY A 226 1.85 18.42 40.54
C GLY A 226 2.94 18.90 39.58
N TRP A 227 3.92 18.06 39.25
CA TRP A 227 4.98 18.41 38.30
C TRP A 227 4.46 18.36 36.87
N SER A 228 4.90 19.29 36.03
CA SER A 228 4.64 19.24 34.58
C SER A 228 5.66 18.35 33.88
N PHE A 229 5.32 17.84 32.69
CA PHE A 229 6.28 17.04 31.90
C PHE A 229 7.55 17.82 31.55
N GLU A 230 7.46 19.13 31.35
CA GLU A 230 8.64 19.98 31.16
C GLU A 230 9.55 19.93 32.38
N ALA A 231 9.00 20.11 33.58
CA ALA A 231 9.77 20.06 34.83
C ALA A 231 10.42 18.69 35.04
N ILE A 232 9.68 17.61 34.75
CA ILE A 232 10.20 16.23 34.85
C ILE A 232 11.34 16.01 33.86
N CYS A 233 11.21 16.45 32.60
CA CYS A 233 12.27 16.34 31.60
C CYS A 233 13.50 17.19 31.96
N THR A 234 13.32 18.36 32.57
CA THR A 234 14.44 19.21 33.02
C THR A 234 15.21 18.57 34.17
N GLU A 235 14.52 17.97 35.15
CA GLU A 235 15.15 17.40 36.34
C GLU A 235 15.79 16.02 36.07
N LEU A 236 15.07 15.11 35.39
CA LEU A 236 15.58 13.76 35.14
C LEU A 236 16.49 13.67 33.89
N GLY A 237 16.44 14.68 33.00
CA GLY A 237 17.27 14.76 31.80
C GLY A 237 17.29 13.46 30.98
N ASP A 238 18.49 12.99 30.67
CA ASP A 238 18.74 11.77 29.88
C ASP A 238 18.31 10.47 30.60
N GLY A 239 18.12 10.50 31.92
CA GLY A 239 17.70 9.35 32.72
C GLY A 239 16.26 8.89 32.47
N LEU A 240 15.47 9.69 31.78
CA LEU A 240 14.09 9.37 31.42
C LEU A 240 13.99 8.54 30.13
N GLY A 241 14.98 8.64 29.24
CA GLY A 241 15.03 7.90 27.98
C GLY A 241 13.96 8.31 26.94
N VAL A 242 13.13 9.31 27.23
CA VAL A 242 12.08 9.82 26.32
C VAL A 242 12.10 11.35 26.28
N TYR A 243 11.74 11.90 25.13
CA TYR A 243 11.64 13.35 24.93
C TYR A 243 10.24 13.87 25.29
N LEU A 244 10.14 15.16 25.59
CA LEU A 244 8.91 15.83 26.05
C LEU A 244 7.67 15.54 25.20
N ARG A 245 7.79 15.66 23.87
CA ARG A 245 6.67 15.43 22.95
C ARG A 245 6.19 13.97 22.99
N LEU A 246 7.07 13.01 23.27
CA LEU A 246 6.68 11.60 23.40
C LEU A 246 5.82 11.36 24.64
N LEU A 247 6.14 12.01 25.77
CA LEU A 247 5.32 11.95 26.99
C LEU A 247 3.90 12.48 26.76
N TYR A 248 3.78 13.61 26.06
CA TYR A 248 2.46 14.17 25.72
C TYR A 248 1.67 13.25 24.78
N ASN A 249 2.32 12.64 23.79
CA ASN A 249 1.68 11.68 22.89
C ASN A 249 1.23 10.43 23.67
N TYR A 250 2.12 9.80 24.44
CA TYR A 250 1.78 8.62 25.23
C TYR A 250 0.69 8.90 26.26
N GLN A 251 0.69 10.06 26.89
CA GLN A 251 -0.40 10.44 27.78
C GLN A 251 -1.72 10.65 27.02
N ALA A 252 -1.70 11.32 25.87
CA ALA A 252 -2.90 11.53 25.06
C ALA A 252 -3.48 10.22 24.49
N ASP A 253 -2.59 9.29 24.12
CA ASP A 253 -2.93 7.96 23.61
C ASP A 253 -3.35 6.98 24.73
N GLY A 254 -3.29 7.40 26.00
CA GLY A 254 -3.66 6.57 27.16
C GLY A 254 -2.64 5.46 27.47
N ILE A 255 -1.41 5.60 26.99
CA ILE A 255 -0.30 4.65 27.18
C ILE A 255 0.35 4.84 28.57
N LEU A 256 0.48 6.08 29.03
CA LEU A 256 0.93 6.37 30.39
C LEU A 256 -0.23 6.29 31.37
N ASP A 257 0.05 5.85 32.59
CA ASP A 257 -0.92 5.80 33.70
C ASP A 257 -1.15 7.20 34.32
N ILE A 258 -1.46 8.16 33.45
CA ILE A 258 -1.60 9.59 33.78
C ILE A 258 -2.81 10.15 33.03
N SER A 259 -3.78 10.65 33.78
CA SER A 259 -4.96 11.28 33.19
C SER A 259 -4.69 12.74 32.80
N SER A 260 -5.45 13.27 31.84
CA SER A 260 -5.34 14.68 31.44
C SER A 260 -5.66 15.66 32.57
N VAL A 261 -6.37 15.20 33.62
CA VAL A 261 -6.74 16.00 34.80
C VAL A 261 -5.57 16.17 35.75
N GLU A 262 -4.67 15.18 35.83
CA GLU A 262 -3.48 15.22 36.69
C GLU A 262 -2.39 16.15 36.13
N LEU A 263 -2.42 16.43 34.82
CA LEU A 263 -1.43 17.31 34.20
C LEU A 263 -1.68 18.79 34.50
N PRO A 264 -0.67 19.50 35.03
CA PRO A 264 -0.76 20.94 35.21
C PRO A 264 -1.09 21.64 33.88
N ARG A 265 -2.08 22.55 33.92
CA ARG A 265 -2.46 23.42 32.80
C ARG A 265 -3.12 22.75 31.58
N LYS A 266 -3.23 21.41 31.50
CA LYS A 266 -3.89 20.73 30.38
C LYS A 266 -5.42 20.76 30.48
N ALA A 267 -5.99 20.37 31.62
CA ALA A 267 -7.42 20.45 31.88
C ALA A 267 -7.79 21.81 32.50
N ARG A 268 -8.03 22.83 31.67
CA ARG A 268 -8.54 24.14 32.12
C ARG A 268 -9.99 24.31 31.73
N LEU A 269 -10.84 24.63 32.70
CA LEU A 269 -12.19 25.11 32.43
C LEU A 269 -12.10 26.45 31.69
N ARG A 270 -12.85 26.57 30.59
CA ARG A 270 -13.00 27.84 29.91
C ARG A 270 -13.59 28.85 30.90
N PRO A 271 -13.01 30.06 31.05
CA PRO A 271 -13.59 31.10 31.88
C PRO A 271 -15.05 31.32 31.50
N ARG A 272 -15.95 31.35 32.49
CA ARG A 272 -17.37 31.57 32.27
C ARG A 272 -17.53 32.96 31.64
N LYS A 273 -18.14 33.04 30.45
CA LYS A 273 -18.51 34.32 29.84
C LYS A 273 -19.35 35.10 30.86
N ARG A 274 -18.95 36.33 31.17
CA ARG A 274 -19.80 37.19 32.01
C ARG A 274 -21.05 37.50 31.21
N GLU A 275 -22.15 37.81 31.89
CA GLU A 275 -23.42 38.10 31.23
C GLU A 275 -23.32 39.23 30.21
N ARG A 276 -22.45 40.21 30.47
CA ARG A 276 -22.08 41.29 29.55
C ARG A 276 -21.38 40.82 28.27
N ASP A 277 -20.66 39.71 28.32
CA ASP A 277 -19.94 39.11 27.19
C ASP A 277 -20.81 38.12 26.38
N LYS A 278 -22.04 37.87 26.83
CA LYS A 278 -23.04 37.12 26.06
C LYS A 278 -23.68 37.97 24.95
N VAL A 279 -23.48 39.29 24.98
CA VAL A 279 -24.21 40.26 24.13
C VAL A 279 -23.53 40.51 22.77
N SER A 280 -22.39 39.89 22.44
CA SER A 280 -21.72 40.15 21.15
C SER A 280 -22.12 39.24 19.98
N CYS A 281 -23.05 38.30 20.14
CA CYS A 281 -23.54 37.50 19.00
C CYS A 281 -24.90 37.95 18.42
N ASN A 282 -25.61 38.89 19.07
CA ASN A 282 -26.93 39.32 18.59
C ASN A 282 -26.96 40.73 17.97
N LEU A 283 -25.83 41.43 17.89
CA LEU A 283 -25.76 42.80 17.32
C LEU A 283 -25.35 42.86 15.84
N LEU A 284 -25.44 41.74 15.11
CA LEU A 284 -25.33 41.70 13.65
C LEU A 284 -26.60 41.16 12.95
N VAL A 285 -27.76 41.17 13.63
CA VAL A 285 -29.03 40.78 12.99
C VAL A 285 -30.03 41.93 12.84
N ASP A 286 -29.86 43.07 13.55
CA ASP A 286 -30.85 44.18 13.48
C ASP A 286 -30.37 45.44 12.76
N SER A 287 -29.37 45.33 11.88
CA SER A 287 -29.05 46.39 10.92
C SER A 287 -29.23 45.83 9.52
N GLY A 288 -30.45 45.99 9.00
CA GLY A 288 -30.81 45.58 7.65
C GLY A 288 -29.82 46.12 6.62
N ILE A 289 -28.99 45.22 6.11
CA ILE A 289 -28.48 45.30 4.74
C ILE A 289 -28.90 44.00 4.09
N GLN A 290 -29.97 44.08 3.31
CA GLN A 290 -30.34 43.07 2.34
C GLN A 290 -29.18 42.96 1.33
N GLY A 291 -28.52 41.81 1.26
CA GLY A 291 -27.61 41.51 0.15
C GLY A 291 -26.47 40.58 0.48
N LEU A 292 -26.68 39.29 0.19
CA LEU A 292 -25.70 38.35 -0.37
C LEU A 292 -24.34 38.20 0.36
N ALA A 293 -24.23 37.17 1.20
CA ALA A 293 -22.98 36.42 1.36
C ALA A 293 -23.23 35.03 1.97
N THR A 294 -23.25 34.05 1.09
CA THR A 294 -22.86 32.64 1.24
C THR A 294 -22.47 32.12 2.62
N ASP A 295 -23.20 31.08 3.02
CA ASP A 295 -22.93 30.13 4.10
C ASP A 295 -21.48 29.62 4.08
N MET A 296 -20.68 30.06 5.05
CA MET A 296 -19.48 29.35 5.49
C MET A 296 -19.91 28.42 6.65
N LEU A 297 -20.43 27.25 6.28
CA LEU A 297 -20.68 26.14 7.19
C LEU A 297 -19.35 25.66 7.79
N CYS A 298 -19.07 26.01 9.05
CA CYS A 298 -18.19 25.21 9.89
C CYS A 298 -18.95 23.94 10.30
N PRO A 299 -18.47 22.74 9.93
CA PRO A 299 -19.09 21.50 10.37
C PRO A 299 -18.58 21.22 11.77
N ASP A 300 -19.46 20.98 12.74
CA ASP A 300 -19.10 20.06 13.81
C ASP A 300 -20.32 19.50 14.53
N THR A 301 -20.24 18.18 14.67
CA THR A 301 -20.82 17.37 15.74
C THR A 301 -22.33 17.14 15.77
N HIS A 302 -22.73 16.12 15.00
CA HIS A 302 -23.71 15.15 15.47
C HIS A 302 -23.29 14.58 16.84
N LEU A 303 -24.19 14.67 17.82
CA LEU A 303 -24.25 13.77 18.97
C LEU A 303 -25.73 13.35 19.19
N PRO A 304 -25.97 12.11 19.65
CA PRO A 304 -27.25 11.41 19.48
C PRO A 304 -28.27 11.80 20.56
N THR A 305 -29.54 11.77 20.16
CA THR A 305 -30.70 11.85 21.06
C THR A 305 -30.84 10.58 21.90
N PRO A 306 -31.16 10.68 23.20
CA PRO A 306 -31.56 9.52 23.98
C PRO A 306 -32.95 9.05 23.56
N ALA A 307 -33.14 7.74 23.59
CA ALA A 307 -34.39 7.06 23.28
C ALA A 307 -35.40 7.16 24.43
N ASP A 308 -36.67 7.28 24.06
CA ASP A 308 -37.82 6.78 24.84
C ASP A 308 -38.18 5.37 24.32
#